data_AF-A0AA37A9D4-F1
#
_entry.id   AF-A0AA37A9D4-F1
#
_cell.length_a   1.000
_cell.length_b   1.000
_cell.length_c   1.000
_cell.angle_alpha   90.00
_cell.angle_beta   90.00
_cell.angle_gamma   90.00
#
_symmetry.space_group_name_H-M   'P 1'
#
loop_
_entity.id
_entity.type
_entity.pdbx_description
1 polymer ?
#
loop_
_entity_poly.entity_id
_entity_poly.type
_entity_poly.pdbx_seq_one_letter_code
_entity_poly.pdbx_strand_id
1 'polypeptide(L)'
;MRLFLAIQLSPAVREALLTAQDALRRQGRGSFPPPENLHLTLAFLGEAEDPTRARAALSEVSCRPFSLAVGGPPGHFGDLLWAGVRADPALEELAVSLQADLRSQGFCQEDRPWLPHITLVRRWRGEAP
;
A
#
# COMPACT_ATOMS: atom_id res chain seq x y z
N MET A 1 -1.21 -18.79 3.12
CA MET A 1 -1.97 -17.61 2.63
C MET A 1 -1.09 -16.40 2.81
N ARG A 2 -1.09 -15.46 1.84
CA ARG A 2 -0.23 -14.27 1.96
C ARG A 2 -0.91 -13.19 2.77
N LEU A 3 -0.24 -12.71 3.80
CA LEU A 3 -0.75 -11.66 4.68
C LEU A 3 0.05 -10.37 4.52
N PHE A 4 -0.65 -9.25 4.71
CA PHE A 4 -0.07 -7.93 4.77
C PHE A 4 -0.96 -7.03 5.63
N LEU A 5 -0.38 -5.96 6.16
CA LEU A 5 -1.11 -4.90 6.85
C LEU A 5 -1.16 -3.65 5.96
N ALA A 6 -2.30 -2.98 5.95
CA ALA A 6 -2.54 -1.84 5.08
C ALA A 6 -3.50 -0.82 5.69
N ILE A 7 -3.35 0.42 5.24
CA ILE A 7 -4.32 1.50 5.49
C ILE A 7 -5.39 1.46 4.41
N GLN A 8 -6.65 1.41 4.86
CA GLN A 8 -7.81 1.58 4.00
C GLN A 8 -7.99 3.05 3.65
N LEU A 9 -8.29 3.32 2.39
CA LEU A 9 -8.42 4.67 1.88
C LEU A 9 -9.81 5.23 2.12
N SER A 10 -9.88 6.53 2.43
CA SER A 10 -11.15 7.25 2.50
C SER A 10 -11.87 7.22 1.14
N PRO A 11 -13.22 7.34 1.11
CA PRO A 11 -13.96 7.36 -0.14
C PRO A 11 -13.43 8.40 -1.15
N ALA A 12 -13.12 9.61 -0.68
CA ALA A 12 -12.60 10.69 -1.55
C ALA A 12 -11.28 10.32 -2.23
N VAL A 13 -10.35 9.69 -1.51
CA VAL A 13 -9.07 9.24 -2.08
C VAL A 13 -9.30 8.10 -3.07
N ARG A 14 -10.22 7.17 -2.75
CA ARG A 14 -10.56 6.05 -3.63
C ARG A 14 -11.11 6.54 -4.97
N GLU A 15 -12.05 7.49 -4.97
CA GLU A 15 -12.61 8.08 -6.19
C GLU A 15 -11.55 8.79 -7.06
N ALA A 16 -10.63 9.52 -6.43
CA ALA A 16 -9.53 10.16 -7.15
C ALA A 16 -8.61 9.13 -7.84
N LEU A 17 -8.32 8.01 -7.17
CA LEU A 17 -7.51 6.93 -7.75
C LEU A 17 -8.24 6.18 -8.87
N LEU A 18 -9.55 5.99 -8.75
CA LEU A 18 -10.36 5.39 -9.82
C LEU A 18 -10.36 6.28 -11.07
N THR A 19 -10.48 7.60 -10.88
CA THR A 19 -10.35 8.58 -11.97
C THR A 19 -8.98 8.46 -12.66
N ALA A 20 -7.91 8.29 -11.88
CA ALA A 20 -6.56 8.06 -12.42
C ALA A 20 -6.45 6.72 -13.17
N GLN A 21 -7.03 5.64 -12.65
CA GLN A 21 -7.09 4.35 -13.36
C GLN A 21 -7.83 4.48 -14.69
N ASP A 22 -8.94 5.23 -14.76
CA ASP A 22 -9.69 5.45 -15.98
C ASP A 22 -8.90 6.22 -17.03
N ALA A 23 -8.08 7.19 -16.61
CA ALA A 23 -7.14 7.86 -17.50
C ALA A 23 -6.12 6.89 -18.09
N LEU A 24 -5.54 6.02 -17.25
CA LEU A 24 -4.60 4.98 -17.70
C LEU A 24 -5.27 3.96 -18.63
N ARG A 25 -6.52 3.55 -18.38
CA ARG A 25 -7.27 2.63 -19.27
C ARG A 25 -7.37 3.15 -20.71
N ARG A 26 -7.38 4.47 -20.92
CA ARG A 26 -7.38 5.09 -22.25
C ARG A 26 -6.02 5.06 -22.95
N GLN A 27 -4.92 4.89 -22.21
CA GLN A 27 -3.55 4.95 -22.71
C GLN A 27 -2.93 3.57 -22.96
N GLY A 28 -3.48 2.51 -22.36
CA GLY A 28 -2.89 1.18 -22.47
C GLY A 28 -3.75 0.07 -21.88
N ARG A 29 -3.12 -1.05 -21.56
CA ARG A 29 -3.77 -2.23 -20.99
C ARG A 29 -3.03 -2.71 -19.74
N GLY A 30 -3.76 -3.33 -18.82
CA GLY A 30 -3.20 -3.88 -17.60
C GLY A 30 -4.28 -4.42 -16.68
N SER A 31 -3.84 -4.93 -15.53
CA SER A 31 -4.71 -5.44 -14.47
C SER A 31 -4.92 -4.35 -13.43
N PHE A 32 -6.10 -3.75 -13.43
CA PHE A 32 -6.48 -2.69 -12.50
C PHE A 32 -7.12 -3.29 -11.24
N PRO A 33 -6.58 -3.03 -10.04
CA PRO A 33 -7.24 -3.44 -8.80
C PRO A 33 -8.64 -2.81 -8.70
N PRO A 34 -9.67 -3.57 -8.26
CA PRO A 34 -10.99 -3.00 -8.01
C PRO A 34 -10.95 -2.05 -6.81
N PRO A 35 -11.96 -1.18 -6.64
CA PRO A 35 -11.98 -0.14 -5.62
C PRO A 35 -11.64 -0.64 -4.22
N GLU A 36 -12.21 -1.76 -3.79
CA GLU A 36 -12.02 -2.42 -2.49
C GLU A 36 -10.57 -2.86 -2.23
N ASN A 37 -9.81 -3.09 -3.29
CA ASN A 37 -8.41 -3.51 -3.22
C ASN A 37 -7.43 -2.34 -3.29
N LEU A 38 -7.89 -1.08 -3.41
CA LEU A 38 -7.02 0.08 -3.32
C LEU A 38 -6.67 0.35 -1.85
N HIS A 39 -5.38 0.27 -1.54
CA HIS A 39 -4.85 0.42 -0.18
C HIS A 39 -3.40 0.87 -0.21
N LEU A 40 -2.93 1.40 0.92
CA LEU A 40 -1.51 1.67 1.18
C LEU A 40 -0.94 0.56 2.06
N THR A 41 -0.03 -0.25 1.54
CA THR A 41 0.58 -1.34 2.31
C THR A 41 1.63 -0.80 3.29
N LEU A 42 1.54 -1.21 4.56
CA LEU A 42 2.50 -0.87 5.61
C LEU A 42 3.56 -1.94 5.80
N ALA A 43 3.17 -3.22 5.76
CA ALA A 43 4.08 -4.35 5.95
C ALA A 43 3.55 -5.61 5.25
N PHE A 44 4.43 -6.33 4.54
CA PHE A 44 4.16 -7.68 4.05
C PHE A 44 4.64 -8.69 5.09
N LEU A 45 3.77 -9.64 5.47
CA LEU A 45 4.05 -10.66 6.49
C LEU A 45 4.43 -12.02 5.88
N GLY A 46 4.48 -12.11 4.55
CA GLY A 46 4.77 -13.35 3.84
C GLY A 46 3.63 -14.36 3.87
N GLU A 47 3.98 -15.63 3.72
CA GLU A 47 3.04 -16.76 3.86
C GLU A 47 2.79 -17.06 5.34
N ALA A 48 1.52 -17.14 5.71
CA ALA A 48 1.08 -17.61 7.02
C ALA A 48 0.03 -18.70 6.86
N GLU A 49 0.00 -19.64 7.79
CA GLU A 49 -1.05 -20.66 7.88
C GLU A 49 -2.28 -20.12 8.64
N ASP A 50 -2.06 -19.27 9.64
CA ASP A 50 -3.10 -18.70 10.50
C ASP A 50 -2.93 -17.17 10.68
N PRO A 51 -3.95 -16.34 10.37
CA PRO A 51 -3.90 -14.90 10.57
C PRO A 51 -4.07 -14.44 12.02
N THR A 52 -4.36 -15.34 12.98
CA THR A 52 -4.65 -14.98 14.38
C THR A 52 -3.54 -14.13 15.01
N ARG A 53 -2.27 -14.52 14.81
CA ARG A 53 -1.12 -13.75 15.31
C ARG A 53 -1.03 -12.36 14.69
N ALA A 54 -1.30 -12.23 13.39
CA ALA A 54 -1.27 -10.94 12.70
C ALA A 54 -2.39 -10.01 13.18
N ARG A 55 -3.58 -10.57 13.49
CA ARG A 55 -4.69 -9.80 14.09
C ARG A 55 -4.36 -9.32 15.50
N ALA A 56 -3.74 -10.17 16.32
CA ALA A 56 -3.29 -9.80 17.66
C ALA A 56 -2.27 -8.64 17.58
N ALA A 57 -1.26 -8.77 16.72
CA ALA A 57 -0.29 -7.69 16.49
C ALA A 57 -0.97 -6.38 16.07
N LEU A 58 -1.95 -6.44 15.15
CA LEU A 58 -2.70 -5.27 14.72
C LEU A 58 -3.50 -4.60 15.85
N SER A 59 -4.00 -5.38 16.81
CA SER A 59 -4.76 -4.85 17.95
C SER A 59 -3.92 -4.06 18.96
N GLU A 60 -2.61 -4.27 18.95
CA GLU A 60 -1.65 -3.53 19.79
C GLU A 60 -1.19 -2.22 19.13
N VAL A 61 -1.44 -2.06 17.82
CA VAL A 61 -1.05 -0.87 17.07
C VAL A 61 -1.85 0.33 17.53
N SER A 62 -1.13 1.35 17.99
CA SER A 62 -1.68 2.65 18.34
C SER A 62 -1.06 3.73 17.47
N CYS A 63 -1.89 4.59 16.89
CA CYS A 63 -1.43 5.76 16.17
C CYS A 63 -2.38 6.94 16.41
N ARG A 64 -1.83 8.15 16.33
CA ARG A 64 -2.66 9.36 16.31
C ARG A 64 -3.29 9.49 14.93
N PRO A 65 -4.53 10.00 14.79
CA PRO A 65 -5.09 10.33 13.49
C PRO A 65 -4.17 11.29 12.73
N PHE A 66 -3.92 11.01 11.45
CA PHE A 66 -3.13 11.84 10.55
C PHE A 66 -3.80 11.95 9.17
N SER A 67 -3.37 12.92 8.37
CA SER A 67 -3.89 13.14 7.02
C SER A 67 -2.96 12.55 5.98
N LEU A 68 -3.51 11.73 5.08
CA LEU A 68 -2.78 11.18 3.94
C LEU A 68 -3.00 12.04 2.71
N ALA A 69 -1.91 12.56 2.14
CA ALA A 69 -1.93 13.23 0.85
C ALA A 69 -1.48 12.26 -0.25
N VAL A 70 -2.44 11.82 -1.07
CA VAL A 70 -2.18 10.99 -2.25
C VAL A 70 -2.00 11.92 -3.45
N GLY A 71 -0.87 11.81 -4.15
CA GLY A 71 -0.52 12.75 -5.22
C GLY A 71 0.96 13.14 -5.27
N GLY A 72 1.86 12.25 -4.81
CA GLY A 72 3.27 12.32 -5.15
C GLY A 72 3.52 11.95 -6.62
N PRO A 73 4.76 12.11 -7.14
CA PRO A 73 5.09 11.69 -8.49
C PRO A 73 4.69 10.21 -8.66
N PRO A 74 3.91 9.86 -9.71
CA PRO A 74 3.66 8.46 -10.02
C PRO A 74 5.00 7.80 -10.35
N GLY A 75 5.08 6.50 -10.12
CA GLY A 75 6.26 5.73 -10.45
C GLY A 75 5.89 4.34 -10.91
N HIS A 76 6.93 3.56 -11.23
CA HIS A 76 6.74 2.19 -11.67
C HIS A 76 7.75 1.24 -11.04
N PHE A 77 7.30 0.00 -10.83
CA PHE A 77 8.14 -1.14 -10.48
C PHE A 77 7.98 -2.19 -11.57
N GLY A 78 8.91 -2.23 -12.52
CA GLY A 78 8.75 -3.05 -13.73
C GLY A 78 7.48 -2.65 -14.48
N ASP A 79 6.51 -3.56 -14.55
CA ASP A 79 5.21 -3.38 -15.21
C ASP A 79 4.06 -2.93 -14.27
N LEU A 80 4.37 -2.54 -13.03
CA LEU A 80 3.40 -2.04 -12.06
C LEU A 80 3.49 -0.52 -11.96
N LEU A 81 2.40 0.19 -12.24
CA LEU A 81 2.30 1.64 -12.01
C LEU A 81 1.61 1.93 -10.68
N TRP A 82 2.09 2.94 -9.96
CA TRP A 82 1.59 3.29 -8.65
C TRP A 82 1.53 4.80 -8.44
N ALA A 83 0.61 5.23 -7.58
CA ALA A 83 0.52 6.60 -7.09
C ALA A 83 1.38 6.75 -5.83
N GLY A 84 2.24 7.78 -5.82
CA GLY A 84 3.02 8.12 -4.63
C GLY A 84 2.15 8.75 -3.54
N VAL A 85 2.46 8.41 -2.31
CA VAL A 85 1.93 9.11 -1.13
C VAL A 85 2.98 10.12 -0.68
N ARG A 86 2.57 11.36 -0.41
CA ARG A 86 3.50 12.38 0.07
C ARG A 86 4.03 11.96 1.44
N ALA A 87 5.32 12.21 1.67
CA ALA A 87 5.96 12.00 2.96
C ALA A 87 5.18 12.73 4.07
N ASP A 88 4.90 12.02 5.14
CA ASP A 88 4.24 12.52 6.34
C ASP A 88 4.91 11.85 7.54
N PRO A 89 5.43 12.61 8.53
CA PRO A 89 6.15 12.03 9.65
C PRO A 89 5.33 11.03 10.47
N ALA A 90 4.02 11.23 10.61
CA ALA A 90 3.17 10.31 11.37
C ALA A 90 2.94 9.00 10.62
N LEU A 91 2.84 9.05 9.29
CA LEU A 91 2.80 7.85 8.45
C LEU A 91 4.12 7.06 8.53
N GLU A 92 5.26 7.75 8.47
CA GLU A 92 6.58 7.13 8.56
C GLU A 92 6.80 6.48 9.93
N GLU A 93 6.46 7.20 11.01
CA GLU A 93 6.54 6.69 12.39
C GLU A 93 5.66 5.44 12.58
N LEU A 94 4.42 5.47 12.07
CA LEU A 94 3.53 4.31 12.08
C LEU A 94 4.14 3.11 11.34
N ALA A 95 4.66 3.31 10.12
CA ALA A 95 5.21 2.22 9.34
C ALA A 95 6.45 1.61 10.01
N VAL A 96 7.35 2.45 10.52
CA VAL A 96 8.58 2.02 11.20
C VAL A 96 8.27 1.27 12.49
N SER A 97 7.43 1.84 13.36
CA SER A 97 7.02 1.20 14.62
C SER A 97 6.34 -0.14 14.38
N LEU A 98 5.34 -0.17 13.49
CA LEU A 98 4.62 -1.39 13.14
C LEU A 98 5.55 -2.49 12.61
N GLN A 99 6.47 -2.15 11.72
CA GLN A 99 7.43 -3.10 11.20
C GLN A 99 8.38 -3.60 12.29
N ALA A 100 8.85 -2.74 13.19
CA ALA A 100 9.68 -3.14 14.33
C ALA A 100 8.96 -4.12 15.26
N ASP A 101 7.70 -3.83 15.61
CA ASP A 101 6.88 -4.67 16.49
C ASP A 101 6.60 -6.04 15.84
N LEU A 102 6.25 -6.05 14.55
CA LEU A 102 6.08 -7.29 13.82
C LEU A 102 7.37 -8.12 13.76
N ARG A 103 8.55 -7.48 13.61
CA ARG A 103 9.84 -8.21 13.64
C ARG A 103 10.11 -8.81 15.02
N SER A 104 9.84 -8.07 16.09
CA SER A 104 10.03 -8.57 17.46
C SER A 104 9.10 -9.74 17.80
N GLN A 105 7.92 -9.78 17.18
CA GLN A 105 6.99 -10.90 17.26
C GLN A 105 7.35 -12.06 16.32
N GLY A 106 8.44 -11.98 15.56
CA GLY A 106 8.94 -13.06 14.70
C GLY A 106 8.28 -13.17 13.32
N PHE A 107 7.60 -12.11 12.85
CA PHE A 107 7.15 -12.06 11.46
C PHE A 107 8.33 -11.79 10.52
N CYS A 108 8.47 -12.61 9.48
CA CYS A 108 9.42 -12.37 8.40
C CYS A 108 8.90 -11.22 7.53
N GLN A 109 9.71 -10.18 7.38
CA GLN A 109 9.41 -9.01 6.56
C GLN A 109 10.45 -8.88 5.44
N GLU A 110 10.11 -8.11 4.41
CA GLU A 110 11.06 -7.82 3.34
C GLU A 110 12.16 -6.85 3.83
N ASP A 111 13.41 -7.10 3.44
CA ASP A 111 14.58 -6.24 3.74
C ASP A 111 14.71 -5.04 2.79
N ARG A 112 13.62 -4.64 2.14
CA ARG A 112 13.62 -3.52 1.19
C ARG A 112 13.17 -2.23 1.89
N PRO A 113 13.77 -1.07 1.54
CA PRO A 113 13.26 0.22 2.00
C PRO A 113 11.77 0.34 1.69
N TRP A 114 11.00 0.72 2.71
CA TRP A 114 9.57 0.91 2.56
C TRP A 114 9.31 2.19 1.76
N LEU A 115 8.68 2.04 0.59
CA LEU A 115 8.23 3.16 -0.24
C LEU A 115 6.70 3.23 -0.16
N PRO A 116 6.11 4.31 0.39
CA PRO A 116 4.67 4.42 0.51
C PRO A 116 4.03 4.68 -0.86
N HIS A 117 3.29 3.69 -1.36
CA HIS A 117 2.68 3.73 -2.69
C HIS A 117 1.33 3.03 -2.70
N ILE A 118 0.47 3.42 -3.64
CA ILE A 118 -0.81 2.77 -3.91
C ILE A 118 -0.78 2.24 -5.34
N THR A 119 -0.92 0.92 -5.49
CA THR A 119 -0.90 0.29 -6.81
C THR A 119 -2.12 0.72 -7.64
N LEU A 120 -1.88 1.31 -8.82
CA LEU A 120 -2.93 1.71 -9.75
C LEU A 120 -3.21 0.62 -10.79
N VAL A 121 -2.15 0.01 -11.33
CA VAL A 121 -2.24 -1.03 -12.34
C VAL A 121 -1.03 -1.95 -12.27
N ARG A 122 -1.26 -3.24 -12.52
CA ARG A 122 -0.22 -4.28 -12.63
C ARG A 122 -0.16 -4.77 -14.08
N ARG A 123 0.97 -5.32 -14.52
CA ARG A 123 1.11 -5.86 -15.89
C ARG A 123 0.77 -4.82 -16.96
N TRP A 124 1.22 -3.58 -16.75
CA TRP A 124 1.03 -2.46 -17.64
C TRP A 124 1.68 -2.71 -19.00
N ARG A 125 0.92 -2.47 -20.05
CA ARG A 125 1.30 -2.54 -21.45
C ARG A 125 0.80 -1.27 -22.12
N GLY A 126 1.62 -0.23 -22.02
CA GLY A 126 1.43 1.08 -22.61
C GLY A 126 2.72 1.87 -22.41
N GLU A 127 2.77 3.11 -22.89
CA GLU A 127 3.87 4.00 -22.52
C GLU A 127 3.78 4.29 -21.01
N ALA A 128 4.92 4.23 -20.33
CA ALA A 128 4.98 4.68 -18.95
C ALA A 128 4.83 6.22 -18.93
N PRO A 129 4.03 6.78 -18.02
CA PRO A 129 3.86 8.23 -17.91
C PRO A 129 5.17 8.94 -17.49
#